data_AF-Q0C7H0-F1
#
_entry.id   AF-Q0C7H0-F1
#
_cell.length_a   1.000
_cell.length_b   1.000
_cell.length_c   1.000
_cell.angle_alpha   90.00
_cell.angle_beta   90.00
_cell.angle_gamma   90.00
#
_symmetry.space_group_name_H-M   'P 1'
#
loop_
_entity.id
_entity.type
_entity.pdbx_description
1 polymer ?
#
loop_
_entity_poly.entity_id
_entity_poly.type
_entity_poly.pdbx_seq_one_letter_code
_entity_poly.pdbx_strand_id
1 'polypeptide(L)'
;MADGSAPVLGTTLDLAASFMNHSCNPGAFVFFEGRQMRVRALLSLPAGEEITQAYVDLSGSVFSRQATTEAEYFFQCHCVRCEDDLEDLQQIARGGVDLVQLRSAQERLLDLANHARHQYNTTGVFPELADLDVEARTIIRDTFVNGAWPAGMSPMPLVLSTFAQICKDKGDSPGGLRYSLEATLSLRERIGSVWVHMLFDTVQSLVFFIQSNAYDIHGDDTNLSQDVCWNVLHGSLGMLKRAATHVYGADSAYTQSISNWYSRAIGSAQPPLPGARRFLLVYERSQAKMLRWAGIEDSRGVSLST
;
A
#
# COMPACT_ATOMS: atom_id res chain seq x y z
N MET A 1 -1.28 -20.87 0.01
CA MET A 1 -1.56 -19.43 0.05
C MET A 1 -0.81 -18.79 -1.09
N ALA A 2 -1.52 -18.30 -2.11
CA ALA A 2 -0.95 -17.61 -3.26
C ALA A 2 -1.42 -16.16 -3.17
N ASP A 3 -0.72 -15.36 -2.37
CA ASP A 3 -0.86 -13.91 -2.40
C ASP A 3 0.12 -13.35 -3.43
N GLY A 4 0.02 -12.06 -3.71
CA GLY A 4 0.96 -11.34 -4.55
C GLY A 4 2.39 -11.21 -4.01
N SER A 5 2.83 -12.05 -3.08
CA SER A 5 4.22 -12.10 -2.63
C SER A 5 5.11 -12.78 -3.68
N ALA A 6 6.39 -12.46 -3.66
CA ALA A 6 7.39 -13.18 -4.44
C ALA A 6 7.24 -14.70 -4.17
N PRO A 7 7.47 -15.56 -5.18
CA PRO A 7 7.31 -17.00 -5.01
C PRO A 7 8.09 -17.50 -3.79
N VAL A 8 7.46 -18.35 -2.98
CA VAL A 8 8.13 -18.98 -1.83
C VAL A 8 9.33 -19.77 -2.34
N LEU A 9 10.54 -19.29 -2.03
CA LEU A 9 11.79 -19.88 -2.52
C LEU A 9 12.25 -21.07 -1.66
N GLY A 10 11.78 -21.15 -0.41
CA GLY A 10 12.13 -22.22 0.53
C GLY A 10 11.70 -21.91 1.96
N THR A 11 12.09 -22.79 2.88
CA THR A 11 11.78 -22.71 4.32
C THR A 11 13.08 -22.64 5.12
N THR A 12 13.06 -21.92 6.25
CA THR A 12 14.17 -21.90 7.23
C THR A 12 13.64 -22.11 8.63
N LEU A 13 14.51 -22.61 9.52
CA LEU A 13 14.28 -22.67 10.96
C LEU A 13 15.35 -21.81 11.65
N ASP A 14 14.94 -20.71 12.27
CA ASP A 14 15.83 -19.83 13.04
C ASP A 14 15.32 -19.74 14.49
N LEU A 15 16.06 -20.37 15.40
CA LEU A 15 15.63 -20.47 16.80
C LEU A 15 15.59 -19.11 17.50
N ALA A 16 16.46 -18.17 17.12
CA ALA A 16 16.50 -16.86 17.75
C ALA A 16 15.30 -16.01 17.30
N ALA A 17 14.98 -16.02 16.00
CA ALA A 17 13.83 -15.30 15.48
C ALA A 17 12.50 -15.88 15.97
N SER A 18 12.44 -17.20 16.24
CA SER A 18 11.25 -17.86 16.79
C SER A 18 10.88 -17.42 18.21
N PHE A 19 11.74 -16.70 18.94
CA PHE A 19 11.38 -16.11 20.24
C PHE A 19 10.56 -14.82 20.13
N MET A 20 10.53 -14.16 18.97
CA MET A 20 9.78 -12.91 18.79
C MET A 20 8.30 -13.22 18.61
N ASN A 21 7.49 -12.79 19.59
CA ASN A 21 6.04 -12.97 19.58
C ASN A 21 5.34 -12.19 18.46
N HIS A 22 4.06 -12.50 18.25
CA HIS A 22 3.24 -11.86 17.25
C HIS A 22 2.68 -10.50 17.69
N SER A 23 2.66 -9.53 16.77
CA SER A 23 1.77 -8.38 16.80
C SER A 23 1.33 -8.00 15.37
N CYS A 24 0.07 -7.59 15.19
CA CYS A 24 -0.39 -6.98 13.92
C CYS A 24 0.08 -5.52 13.76
N ASN A 25 0.64 -4.93 14.83
CA ASN A 25 1.44 -3.70 14.83
C ASN A 25 2.85 -4.04 15.34
N PRO A 26 3.69 -4.70 14.52
CA PRO A 26 4.94 -5.28 15.00
C PRO A 26 6.03 -4.23 15.24
N GLY A 27 6.84 -4.46 16.27
CA GLY A 27 8.04 -3.67 16.56
C GLY A 27 9.18 -3.93 15.58
N ALA A 28 9.22 -5.10 14.95
CA ALA A 28 10.25 -5.52 14.02
C ALA A 28 9.70 -6.20 12.76
N PHE A 29 10.48 -6.14 11.69
CA PHE A 29 10.22 -6.78 10.41
C PHE A 29 11.30 -7.80 10.09
N VAL A 30 10.86 -8.99 9.70
CA VAL A 30 11.73 -10.08 9.26
C VAL A 30 11.68 -10.18 7.74
N PHE A 31 12.85 -10.20 7.11
CA PHE A 31 12.98 -10.40 5.67
C PHE A 31 14.26 -11.16 5.34
N PHE A 32 14.38 -11.57 4.07
CA PHE A 32 15.55 -12.29 3.57
C PHE A 32 16.32 -11.46 2.57
N GLU A 33 17.64 -11.48 2.71
CA GLU A 33 18.58 -11.03 1.69
C GLU A 33 19.40 -12.23 1.21
N GLY A 34 18.99 -12.79 0.06
CA GLY A 34 19.47 -14.09 -0.38
C GLY A 34 19.12 -15.18 0.63
N ARG A 35 20.14 -15.77 1.26
CA ARG A 35 19.98 -16.83 2.30
C ARG A 35 20.07 -16.28 3.73
N GLN A 36 20.25 -14.98 3.90
CA GLN A 36 20.40 -14.35 5.22
C GLN A 36 19.05 -13.85 5.70
N MET A 37 18.57 -14.35 6.84
CA MET A 37 17.46 -13.74 7.57
C MET A 37 17.95 -12.44 8.23
N ARG A 38 17.19 -11.37 8.09
CA ARG A 38 17.45 -10.07 8.70
C ARG A 38 16.22 -9.64 9.48
N VAL A 39 16.46 -9.13 10.69
CA VAL A 39 15.44 -8.56 11.57
C VAL A 39 15.76 -7.09 11.77
N ARG A 40 14.80 -6.21 11.50
CA ARG A 40 14.97 -4.76 11.65
C ARG A 40 13.83 -4.16 12.45
N ALA A 41 14.15 -3.25 13.37
CA ALA A 41 13.14 -2.49 14.08
C ALA A 41 12.36 -1.58 13.10
N LEU A 42 11.04 -1.62 13.19
CA LEU A 42 10.12 -0.72 12.47
C LEU A 42 9.76 0.50 13.31
N LEU A 43 9.83 0.38 14.63
CA LEU A 43 9.50 1.45 15.58
C LEU A 43 10.69 1.68 16.50
N SER A 44 10.65 2.78 17.26
CA SER A 44 11.59 2.94 18.37
C SER A 44 11.27 1.89 19.43
N LEU A 45 12.25 1.08 19.83
CA LEU A 45 12.12 0.03 20.83
C LEU A 45 12.97 0.39 22.06
N PRO A 46 12.38 1.03 23.08
CA PRO A 46 13.02 1.27 24.38
C PRO A 46 13.58 -0.01 25.01
N ALA A 47 14.59 0.14 25.85
CA ALA A 47 15.14 -0.97 26.63
C ALA A 47 14.05 -1.61 27.50
N GLY A 48 13.90 -2.93 27.37
CA GLY A 48 12.89 -3.71 28.09
C GLY A 48 11.56 -3.86 27.34
N GLU A 49 11.35 -3.17 26.21
CA GLU A 49 10.20 -3.41 25.34
C GLU A 49 10.36 -4.74 24.57
N GLU A 50 9.25 -5.45 24.42
CA GLU A 50 9.21 -6.72 23.71
C GLU A 50 9.40 -6.51 22.20
N ILE A 51 10.24 -7.34 21.58
CA ILE A 51 10.42 -7.36 20.14
C ILE A 51 9.38 -8.30 19.53
N THR A 52 8.44 -7.74 18.77
CA THR A 52 7.37 -8.48 18.09
C THR A 52 7.49 -8.43 16.57
N GLN A 53 6.97 -9.45 15.89
CA GLN A 53 6.89 -9.55 14.44
C GLN A 53 5.47 -9.91 13.97
N ALA A 54 5.19 -9.76 12.67
CA ALA A 54 3.93 -10.23 12.10
C ALA A 54 4.07 -11.68 11.62
N TYR A 55 3.16 -12.56 12.05
CA TYR A 55 3.07 -13.95 11.59
C TYR A 55 2.09 -14.12 10.43
N VAL A 56 1.31 -13.07 10.16
CA VAL A 56 0.20 -13.05 9.21
C VAL A 56 0.41 -11.92 8.21
N ASP A 57 -0.28 -11.97 7.08
CA ASP A 57 -0.33 -10.83 6.16
C ASP A 57 -1.06 -9.65 6.81
N LEU A 58 -0.32 -8.54 6.94
CA LEU A 58 -0.82 -7.29 7.52
C LEU A 58 -1.78 -6.54 6.59
N SER A 59 -1.94 -6.94 5.32
CA SER A 59 -2.94 -6.39 4.41
C SER A 59 -4.37 -6.89 4.71
N GLY A 60 -4.47 -8.05 5.37
CA GLY A 60 -5.74 -8.70 5.71
C GLY A 60 -6.57 -7.99 6.78
N SER A 61 -7.86 -8.29 6.82
CA SER A 61 -8.79 -7.77 7.84
C SER A 61 -8.53 -8.43 9.21
N VAL A 62 -9.06 -7.84 10.28
CA VAL A 62 -8.93 -8.44 11.61
C VAL A 62 -9.55 -9.85 11.66
N PHE A 63 -10.62 -10.11 10.90
CA PHE A 63 -11.18 -11.46 10.80
C PHE A 63 -10.19 -12.46 10.21
N SER A 64 -9.52 -12.13 9.10
CA SER A 64 -8.56 -13.05 8.48
C SER A 64 -7.32 -13.22 9.35
N ARG A 65 -6.82 -12.14 9.97
CA ARG A 65 -5.65 -12.19 10.85
C ARG A 65 -5.91 -13.05 12.09
N GLN A 66 -7.05 -12.87 12.76
CA GLN A 66 -7.44 -13.70 13.92
C GLN A 66 -7.63 -15.16 13.53
N ALA A 67 -8.29 -15.44 12.39
CA ALA A 67 -8.47 -16.80 11.90
C ALA A 67 -7.12 -17.51 11.67
N THR A 68 -6.13 -16.82 11.08
CA THR A 68 -4.79 -17.38 10.89
C THR A 68 -4.05 -17.59 12.22
N THR A 69 -4.07 -16.61 13.14
CA THR A 69 -3.39 -16.77 14.44
C THR A 69 -4.01 -17.89 15.28
N GLU A 70 -5.32 -18.05 15.25
CA GLU A 70 -6.01 -19.13 15.95
C GLU A 70 -5.74 -20.50 15.33
N ALA A 71 -5.81 -20.61 14.00
CA ALA A 71 -5.71 -21.89 13.30
C ALA A 71 -4.26 -22.42 13.20
N GLU A 72 -3.29 -21.53 13.00
CA GLU A 72 -1.89 -21.92 12.73
C GLU A 72 -0.98 -21.77 13.96
N TYR A 73 -1.30 -20.83 14.86
CA TYR A 73 -0.47 -20.49 16.01
C TYR A 73 -1.17 -20.69 17.36
N PHE A 74 -2.44 -21.09 17.35
CA PHE A 74 -3.21 -21.48 18.54
C PHE A 74 -3.37 -20.38 19.60
N PHE A 75 -3.43 -19.11 19.18
CA PHE A 75 -3.74 -17.99 20.08
C PHE A 75 -4.60 -16.90 19.40
N GLN A 76 -5.24 -16.07 20.22
CA GLN A 76 -5.96 -14.87 19.78
C GLN A 76 -5.11 -13.62 19.97
N CYS A 77 -5.01 -12.77 18.94
CA CYS A 77 -4.19 -11.58 19.00
C CYS A 77 -4.94 -10.42 19.67
N HIS A 78 -4.36 -9.82 20.72
CA HIS A 78 -4.93 -8.65 21.42
C HIS A 78 -4.02 -7.42 21.32
N CYS A 79 -3.29 -7.26 20.20
CA CYS A 79 -2.48 -6.06 20.00
C CYS A 79 -3.37 -4.85 19.70
N VAL A 80 -2.84 -3.64 19.93
CA VAL A 80 -3.55 -2.35 19.72
C VAL A 80 -4.28 -2.28 18.38
N ARG A 81 -3.66 -2.73 17.28
CA ARG A 81 -4.29 -2.70 15.96
C ARG A 81 -5.50 -3.63 15.86
N CYS A 82 -5.45 -4.81 16.50
CA CYS A 82 -6.60 -5.71 16.51
C CYS A 82 -7.73 -5.14 17.36
N GLU A 83 -7.42 -4.51 18.49
CA GLU A 83 -8.41 -3.87 19.35
C GLU A 83 -9.08 -2.69 18.64
N ASP A 84 -8.29 -1.81 18.01
CA ASP A 84 -8.79 -0.68 17.21
C ASP A 84 -9.66 -1.14 16.04
N ASP A 85 -9.21 -2.14 15.27
CA ASP A 85 -10.00 -2.69 14.16
C ASP A 85 -11.32 -3.31 14.66
N LEU A 86 -11.33 -3.97 15.84
CA LEU A 86 -12.55 -4.52 16.43
C LEU A 86 -13.49 -3.43 16.93
N GLU A 87 -12.97 -2.33 17.48
CA GLU A 87 -13.77 -1.16 17.87
C GLU A 87 -14.45 -0.51 16.66
N ASP A 88 -13.70 -0.34 15.56
CA ASP A 88 -14.24 0.17 14.29
C ASP A 88 -15.38 -0.72 13.78
N LEU A 89 -15.22 -2.05 13.84
CA LEU A 89 -16.27 -2.99 13.47
C LEU A 89 -17.49 -2.90 14.38
N GLN A 90 -17.32 -2.71 15.69
CA GLN A 90 -18.44 -2.49 16.60
C GLN A 90 -19.21 -1.22 16.24
N GLN A 91 -18.50 -0.14 15.87
CA GLN A 91 -19.14 1.09 15.45
C GLN A 91 -19.93 0.94 14.14
N ILE A 92 -19.40 0.16 13.20
CA ILE A 92 -20.10 -0.18 11.96
C ILE A 92 -21.34 -1.04 12.23
N ALA A 93 -21.24 -1.99 13.16
CA ALA A 93 -22.38 -2.81 13.57
C ALA A 93 -23.50 -1.97 14.23
N ARG A 94 -23.15 -0.96 15.04
CA ARG A 94 -24.12 0.01 15.58
C ARG A 94 -24.82 0.83 14.49
N GLY A 95 -24.17 1.00 13.34
CA GLY A 95 -24.74 1.60 12.13
C GLY A 95 -25.70 0.70 11.35
N GLY A 96 -25.94 -0.53 11.82
CA GLY A 96 -26.90 -1.47 11.23
C GLY A 96 -26.31 -2.46 10.22
N VAL A 97 -24.98 -2.53 10.09
CA VAL A 97 -24.30 -3.51 9.22
C VAL A 97 -24.09 -4.82 9.97
N ASP A 98 -24.51 -5.94 9.38
CA ASP A 98 -24.23 -7.28 9.94
C ASP A 98 -22.75 -7.65 9.74
N LEU A 99 -22.08 -8.03 10.83
CA LEU A 99 -20.65 -8.39 10.82
C LEU A 99 -20.39 -9.70 10.07
N VAL A 100 -21.36 -10.63 10.04
CA VAL A 100 -21.22 -11.86 9.25
C VAL A 100 -21.23 -11.52 7.76
N GLN A 101 -22.16 -10.65 7.35
CA GLN A 101 -22.23 -10.14 6.00
C GLN A 101 -20.97 -9.35 5.62
N LEU A 102 -20.48 -8.48 6.50
CA LEU A 102 -19.26 -7.70 6.28
C LEU A 102 -18.04 -8.59 6.11
N ARG A 103 -17.88 -9.61 6.96
CA ARG A 103 -16.80 -10.59 6.80
C ARG A 103 -16.85 -11.28 5.44
N SER A 104 -18.04 -11.75 5.03
CA SER A 104 -18.22 -12.39 3.72
C SER A 104 -17.90 -11.41 2.57
N ALA A 105 -18.26 -10.13 2.69
CA ALA A 105 -17.93 -9.11 1.71
C ALA A 105 -16.42 -8.85 1.61
N GLN A 106 -15.71 -8.82 2.74
CA GLN A 106 -14.25 -8.71 2.77
C GLN A 106 -13.58 -9.91 2.09
N GLU A 107 -14.03 -11.13 2.37
CA GLU A 107 -13.51 -12.35 1.74
C GLU A 107 -13.74 -12.33 0.22
N ARG A 108 -14.96 -12.00 -0.24
CA ARG A 108 -15.29 -11.92 -1.67
C ARG A 108 -14.49 -10.86 -2.43
N LEU A 109 -14.29 -9.67 -1.83
CA LEU A 109 -13.46 -8.62 -2.44
C LEU A 109 -11.99 -9.03 -2.52
N LEU A 110 -11.49 -9.72 -1.50
CA LEU A 110 -10.12 -10.24 -1.51
C LEU A 110 -9.95 -11.32 -2.59
N ASP A 111 -10.91 -12.24 -2.70
CA ASP A 111 -10.91 -13.29 -3.72
C ASP A 111 -10.98 -12.71 -5.13
N LEU A 112 -11.78 -11.66 -5.35
CA LEU A 112 -11.84 -10.93 -6.62
C LEU A 112 -10.45 -10.45 -7.07
N ALA A 113 -9.73 -9.77 -6.17
CA ALA A 113 -8.39 -9.27 -6.44
C ALA A 113 -7.37 -10.41 -6.66
N ASN A 114 -7.39 -11.42 -5.80
CA ASN A 114 -6.48 -12.56 -5.89
C ASN A 114 -6.71 -13.39 -7.15
N HIS A 115 -7.96 -13.60 -7.56
CA HIS A 115 -8.30 -14.29 -8.80
C HIS A 115 -7.77 -13.55 -10.02
N ALA A 116 -7.95 -12.22 -10.09
CA ALA A 116 -7.44 -11.41 -11.19
C ALA A 116 -5.90 -11.50 -11.30
N ARG A 117 -5.18 -11.43 -10.17
CA ARG A 117 -3.72 -11.58 -10.12
C ARG A 117 -3.28 -12.99 -10.50
N HIS A 118 -3.97 -14.01 -10.01
CA HIS A 118 -3.67 -15.41 -10.32
C HIS A 118 -3.85 -15.72 -11.81
N GLN A 119 -4.94 -15.22 -12.41
CA GLN A 119 -5.18 -15.34 -13.84
C GLN A 119 -4.02 -14.72 -14.63
N TYR A 120 -3.63 -13.48 -14.33
CA TYR A 120 -2.51 -12.83 -15.00
C TYR A 120 -1.20 -13.62 -14.85
N ASN A 121 -0.87 -14.10 -13.65
CA ASN A 121 0.34 -14.89 -13.42
C ASN A 121 0.35 -16.22 -14.19
N THR A 122 -0.82 -16.76 -14.53
CA THR A 122 -0.96 -18.04 -15.23
C THR A 122 -1.05 -17.88 -16.74
N THR A 123 -1.75 -16.85 -17.23
CA THR A 123 -2.08 -16.67 -18.64
C THR A 123 -1.38 -15.49 -19.30
N GLY A 124 -0.81 -14.58 -18.51
CA GLY A 124 -0.29 -13.29 -18.96
C GLY A 124 -1.38 -12.26 -19.28
N VAL A 125 -2.65 -12.54 -18.97
CA VAL A 125 -3.79 -11.68 -19.35
C VAL A 125 -4.70 -11.44 -18.14
N PHE A 126 -4.90 -10.18 -17.79
CA PHE A 126 -5.88 -9.77 -16.79
C PHE A 126 -7.33 -9.90 -17.31
N PRO A 127 -8.32 -10.14 -16.43
CA PRO A 127 -9.73 -9.98 -16.76
C PRO A 127 -10.06 -8.51 -17.07
N GLU A 128 -11.23 -8.27 -17.67
CA GLU A 128 -11.68 -6.93 -17.97
C GLU A 128 -12.04 -6.16 -16.69
N LEU A 129 -11.48 -4.94 -16.57
CA LEU A 129 -11.63 -4.13 -15.36
C LEU A 129 -13.09 -3.75 -15.08
N ALA A 130 -13.88 -3.51 -16.13
CA ALA A 130 -15.28 -3.15 -16.00
C ALA A 130 -16.09 -4.25 -15.29
N ASP A 131 -15.79 -5.51 -15.55
CA ASP A 131 -16.47 -6.64 -14.92
C ASP A 131 -16.12 -6.72 -13.43
N LEU A 132 -14.83 -6.55 -13.09
CA LEU A 132 -14.37 -6.52 -11.70
C LEU A 132 -14.95 -5.33 -10.92
N ASP A 133 -15.02 -4.14 -11.52
CA ASP A 133 -15.59 -2.95 -10.89
C ASP A 133 -17.09 -3.13 -10.61
N VAL A 134 -17.84 -3.70 -11.56
CA VAL A 134 -19.28 -4.03 -11.36
C VAL A 134 -19.47 -5.02 -10.22
N GLU A 135 -18.63 -6.07 -10.15
CA GLU A 135 -18.70 -7.06 -9.08
C GLU A 135 -18.35 -6.45 -7.72
N ALA A 136 -17.26 -5.68 -7.64
CA ALA A 136 -16.85 -4.97 -6.42
C ALA A 136 -17.95 -4.03 -5.92
N ARG A 137 -18.54 -3.21 -6.80
CA ARG A 137 -19.66 -2.30 -6.45
C ARG A 137 -20.89 -3.05 -5.97
N THR A 138 -21.17 -4.23 -6.54
CA THR A 138 -22.28 -5.06 -6.11
C THR A 138 -22.04 -5.57 -4.69
N ILE A 139 -20.86 -6.11 -4.40
CA ILE A 139 -20.48 -6.55 -3.04
C ILE A 139 -20.61 -5.41 -2.02
N ILE A 140 -20.13 -4.21 -2.39
CA ILE A 140 -20.19 -3.03 -1.51
C ILE A 140 -21.65 -2.62 -1.25
N ARG A 141 -22.48 -2.51 -2.30
CA ARG A 141 -23.88 -2.08 -2.18
C ARG A 141 -24.74 -3.08 -1.40
N ASP A 142 -24.43 -4.37 -1.54
CA ASP A 142 -25.14 -5.40 -0.77
C ASP A 142 -24.84 -5.25 0.73
N THR A 143 -23.66 -4.76 1.10
CA THR A 143 -23.19 -4.65 2.49
C THR A 143 -23.49 -3.28 3.13
N PHE A 144 -23.33 -2.20 2.38
CA PHE A 144 -23.47 -0.82 2.86
C PHE A 144 -24.57 -0.09 2.09
N VAL A 145 -25.57 0.43 2.82
CA VAL A 145 -26.74 1.11 2.24
C VAL A 145 -26.36 2.35 1.41
N ASN A 146 -25.32 3.09 1.83
CA ASN A 146 -24.81 4.25 1.10
C ASN A 146 -23.96 3.84 -0.14
N GLY A 147 -23.70 2.55 -0.34
CA GLY A 147 -22.86 2.04 -1.42
C GLY A 147 -21.38 2.41 -1.30
N ALA A 148 -20.91 2.82 -0.11
CA ALA A 148 -19.54 3.28 0.11
C ALA A 148 -18.81 2.36 1.08
N TRP A 149 -17.67 1.83 0.64
CA TRP A 149 -16.78 1.07 1.51
C TRP A 149 -16.04 2.04 2.47
N PRO A 150 -15.96 1.73 3.78
CA PRO A 150 -15.25 2.58 4.73
C PRO A 150 -13.79 2.82 4.33
N ALA A 151 -13.36 4.08 4.43
CA ALA A 151 -12.00 4.46 4.07
C ALA A 151 -10.97 3.70 4.93
N GLY A 152 -9.97 3.13 4.27
CA GLY A 152 -8.87 2.38 4.90
C GLY A 152 -9.21 1.02 5.48
N MET A 153 -10.45 0.55 5.33
CA MET A 153 -10.82 -0.81 5.69
C MET A 153 -10.32 -1.83 4.63
N SER A 154 -9.64 -2.88 5.10
CA SER A 154 -9.27 -4.04 4.27
C SER A 154 -10.50 -4.73 3.67
N PRO A 155 -10.43 -5.27 2.43
CA PRO A 155 -9.24 -5.41 1.59
C PRO A 155 -9.13 -4.29 0.52
N MET A 156 -9.86 -3.19 0.62
CA MET A 156 -10.02 -2.22 -0.48
C MET A 156 -8.69 -1.67 -1.04
N PRO A 157 -7.65 -1.36 -0.23
CA PRO A 157 -6.34 -0.97 -0.78
C PRO A 157 -5.75 -1.99 -1.77
N LEU A 158 -5.90 -3.30 -1.50
CA LEU A 158 -5.39 -4.36 -2.37
C LEU A 158 -6.22 -4.50 -3.66
N VAL A 159 -7.55 -4.34 -3.55
CA VAL A 159 -8.45 -4.33 -4.72
C VAL A 159 -8.07 -3.19 -5.66
N LEU A 160 -7.93 -1.97 -5.13
CA LEU A 160 -7.56 -0.78 -5.90
C LEU A 160 -6.14 -0.91 -6.50
N SER A 161 -5.19 -1.48 -5.76
CA SER A 161 -3.85 -1.78 -6.28
C SER A 161 -3.90 -2.75 -7.48
N THR A 162 -4.79 -3.74 -7.42
CA THR A 162 -5.00 -4.68 -8.53
C THR A 162 -5.62 -3.97 -9.73
N PHE A 163 -6.60 -3.08 -9.52
CA PHE A 163 -7.20 -2.28 -10.60
C PHE A 163 -6.18 -1.36 -11.26
N ALA A 164 -5.30 -0.73 -10.46
CA ALA A 164 -4.20 0.07 -10.99
C ALA A 164 -3.27 -0.73 -11.90
N GLN A 165 -2.96 -1.98 -11.53
CA GLN A 165 -2.10 -2.84 -12.32
C GLN A 165 -2.76 -3.27 -13.64
N ILE A 166 -4.08 -3.52 -13.64
CA ILE A 166 -4.85 -3.81 -14.86
C ILE A 166 -4.84 -2.60 -15.79
N CYS A 167 -5.11 -1.40 -15.28
CA CYS A 167 -5.03 -0.17 -16.08
C CYS A 167 -3.66 0.00 -16.74
N LYS A 168 -2.57 -0.20 -16.00
CA LYS A 168 -1.20 -0.14 -16.54
C LYS A 168 -0.98 -1.14 -17.67
N ASP A 169 -1.41 -2.39 -17.48
CA ASP A 169 -1.30 -3.46 -18.48
C ASP A 169 -2.07 -3.13 -19.76
N LYS A 170 -3.25 -2.51 -19.64
CA LYS A 170 -4.09 -2.06 -20.76
C LYS A 170 -3.66 -0.71 -21.37
N GLY A 171 -2.61 -0.07 -20.84
CA GLY A 171 -2.11 1.22 -21.32
C GLY A 171 -2.87 2.45 -20.82
N ASP A 172 -3.81 2.29 -19.89
CA ASP A 172 -4.57 3.38 -19.25
C ASP A 172 -3.76 4.01 -18.11
N SER A 173 -2.87 4.93 -18.47
CA SER A 173 -2.01 5.59 -17.48
C SER A 173 -2.76 6.52 -16.51
N PRO A 174 -3.80 7.29 -16.90
CA PRO A 174 -4.61 8.05 -15.94
C PRO A 174 -5.33 7.17 -14.92
N GLY A 175 -6.01 6.10 -15.37
CA GLY A 175 -6.70 5.18 -14.47
C GLY A 175 -5.73 4.46 -13.53
N GLY A 176 -4.59 4.03 -14.06
CA GLY A 176 -3.54 3.37 -13.27
C GLY A 176 -3.00 4.25 -12.14
N LEU A 177 -2.75 5.54 -12.42
CA LEU A 177 -2.29 6.47 -11.39
C LEU A 177 -3.38 6.77 -10.35
N ARG A 178 -4.64 6.96 -10.76
CA ARG A 178 -5.75 7.24 -9.84
C ARG A 178 -5.96 6.11 -8.84
N TYR A 179 -6.13 4.88 -9.34
CA TYR A 179 -6.32 3.72 -8.48
C TYR A 179 -5.12 3.46 -7.57
N SER A 180 -3.89 3.68 -8.06
CA SER A 180 -2.70 3.48 -7.24
C SER A 180 -2.57 4.53 -6.13
N LEU A 181 -2.86 5.80 -6.40
CA LEU A 181 -2.92 6.85 -5.38
C LEU A 181 -3.98 6.51 -4.32
N GLU A 182 -5.17 6.10 -4.76
CA GLU A 182 -6.25 5.75 -3.84
C GLU A 182 -5.90 4.53 -2.99
N ALA A 183 -5.34 3.48 -3.59
CA ALA A 183 -4.87 2.30 -2.87
C ALA A 183 -3.86 2.66 -1.78
N THR A 184 -2.79 3.36 -2.15
CA THR A 184 -1.68 3.70 -1.25
C THR A 184 -2.11 4.66 -0.14
N LEU A 185 -2.87 5.70 -0.46
CA LEU A 185 -3.31 6.69 0.51
C LEU A 185 -4.48 6.20 1.37
N SER A 186 -5.07 5.05 1.04
CA SER A 186 -6.06 4.34 1.88
C SER A 186 -5.42 3.49 2.96
N LEU A 187 -4.12 3.24 2.92
CA LEU A 187 -3.49 2.53 4.01
C LEU A 187 -3.62 3.31 5.32
N ARG A 188 -4.25 2.65 6.32
CA ARG A 188 -4.29 3.10 7.71
C ARG A 188 -2.87 3.18 8.27
N GLU A 189 -2.11 2.09 8.11
CA GLU A 189 -0.72 1.99 8.52
C GLU A 189 0.21 2.37 7.36
N ARG A 190 0.92 3.49 7.50
CA ARG A 190 1.90 3.99 6.51
C ARG A 190 3.34 3.69 6.94
N ILE A 191 3.55 2.46 7.39
CA ILE A 191 4.84 1.93 7.86
C ILE A 191 5.00 0.46 7.43
N GLY A 192 6.22 -0.05 7.48
CA GLY A 192 6.51 -1.44 7.16
C GLY A 192 6.52 -1.72 5.65
N SER A 193 6.60 -3.00 5.29
CA SER A 193 6.78 -3.45 3.91
C SER A 193 5.56 -3.15 3.02
N VAL A 194 4.34 -3.26 3.55
CA VAL A 194 3.10 -2.96 2.80
C VAL A 194 3.12 -1.51 2.30
N TRP A 195 3.49 -0.57 3.16
CA TRP A 195 3.64 0.84 2.78
C TRP A 195 4.70 1.04 1.70
N VAL A 196 5.86 0.40 1.83
CA VAL A 196 6.94 0.51 0.85
C VAL A 196 6.52 -0.03 -0.51
N HIS A 197 5.86 -1.19 -0.57
CA HIS A 197 5.39 -1.78 -1.81
C HIS A 197 4.31 -0.93 -2.49
N MET A 198 3.31 -0.46 -1.74
CA MET A 198 2.24 0.38 -2.30
C MET A 198 2.79 1.72 -2.81
N LEU A 199 3.72 2.34 -2.07
CA LEU A 199 4.39 3.55 -2.50
C LEU A 199 5.26 3.31 -3.75
N PHE A 200 5.95 2.17 -3.84
CA PHE A 200 6.69 1.77 -5.04
C PHE A 200 5.77 1.68 -6.26
N ASP A 201 4.63 0.99 -6.13
CA ASP A 201 3.65 0.86 -7.22
C ASP A 201 3.10 2.22 -7.65
N THR A 202 2.81 3.12 -6.71
CA THR A 202 2.38 4.50 -7.02
C THR A 202 3.45 5.29 -7.76
N VAL A 203 4.70 5.19 -7.35
CA VAL A 203 5.81 5.86 -8.04
C VAL A 203 5.96 5.30 -9.47
N GLN A 204 5.82 3.99 -9.66
CA GLN A 204 5.82 3.39 -11.00
C GLN A 204 4.65 3.87 -11.86
N SER A 205 3.43 3.91 -11.31
CA SER A 205 2.24 4.44 -12.00
C SER A 205 2.43 5.90 -12.40
N LEU A 206 3.07 6.70 -11.55
CA LEU A 206 3.37 8.11 -11.84
C LEU A 206 4.42 8.27 -12.95
N VAL A 207 5.47 7.42 -12.95
CA VAL A 207 6.44 7.40 -14.07
C VAL A 207 5.74 7.03 -15.38
N PHE A 208 4.88 6.01 -15.36
CA PHE A 208 4.12 5.60 -16.55
C PHE A 208 3.24 6.74 -17.07
N PHE A 209 2.49 7.41 -16.19
CA PHE A 209 1.69 8.58 -16.52
C PHE A 209 2.50 9.72 -17.17
N ILE A 210 3.70 10.01 -16.64
CA ILE A 210 4.60 11.02 -17.20
C ILE A 210 5.11 10.59 -18.58
N GLN A 211 5.51 9.34 -18.74
CA GLN A 211 6.06 8.82 -20.01
C GLN A 211 5.00 8.76 -21.12
N SER A 212 3.73 8.52 -20.77
CA SER A 212 2.61 8.56 -21.71
C SER A 212 2.22 9.98 -22.13
N ASN A 213 2.81 11.03 -21.56
CA ASN A 213 2.39 12.43 -21.75
C ASN A 213 0.89 12.62 -21.53
N ALA A 214 0.32 11.92 -20.54
CA ALA A 214 -1.11 11.96 -20.23
C ALA A 214 -1.53 13.19 -19.39
N TYR A 215 -0.60 14.09 -19.13
CA TYR A 215 -0.83 15.41 -18.55
C TYR A 215 -1.19 16.44 -19.64
N ASP A 216 -1.85 17.52 -19.25
CA ASP A 216 -2.32 18.51 -20.21
C ASP A 216 -1.19 19.41 -20.71
N ILE A 217 -1.06 19.48 -22.03
CA ILE A 217 -0.06 20.28 -22.76
C ILE A 217 -0.63 21.68 -23.09
N HIS A 218 -1.95 21.87 -22.98
CA HIS A 218 -2.69 23.05 -23.44
C HIS A 218 -3.22 23.97 -22.33
N GLY A 219 -3.00 23.63 -21.05
CA GLY A 219 -3.08 24.58 -19.94
C GLY A 219 -4.46 24.78 -19.29
N ASP A 220 -5.32 23.76 -19.26
CA ASP A 220 -6.50 23.78 -18.39
C ASP A 220 -6.05 23.71 -16.92
N ASP A 221 -6.49 24.66 -16.11
CA ASP A 221 -6.17 24.73 -14.68
C ASP A 221 -6.68 23.52 -13.89
N THR A 222 -7.68 22.79 -14.42
CA THR A 222 -8.19 21.54 -13.83
C THR A 222 -7.30 20.32 -14.10
N ASN A 223 -6.39 20.41 -15.08
CA ASN A 223 -5.50 19.33 -15.45
C ASN A 223 -4.10 19.42 -14.79
N LEU A 224 -3.40 18.29 -14.76
CA LEU A 224 -2.02 18.22 -14.28
C LEU A 224 -1.08 18.78 -15.33
N SER A 225 -0.11 19.61 -14.90
CA SER A 225 1.00 20.04 -15.75
C SER A 225 2.21 19.13 -15.54
N GLN A 226 3.15 19.18 -16.48
CA GLN A 226 4.41 18.44 -16.39
C GLN A 226 5.15 18.69 -15.07
N ASP A 227 5.29 19.97 -14.67
CA ASP A 227 5.95 20.35 -13.41
C ASP A 227 5.27 19.75 -12.17
N VAL A 228 3.92 19.73 -12.15
CA VAL A 228 3.17 19.13 -11.05
C VAL A 228 3.50 17.65 -10.92
N CYS A 229 3.51 16.93 -12.04
CA CYS A 229 3.83 15.50 -12.07
C CYS A 229 5.27 15.22 -11.60
N TRP A 230 6.25 15.99 -12.08
CA TRP A 230 7.66 15.81 -11.68
C TRP A 230 7.91 16.16 -10.22
N ASN A 231 7.28 17.22 -9.70
CA ASN A 231 7.40 17.59 -8.28
C ASN A 231 6.87 16.47 -7.38
N VAL A 232 5.70 15.92 -7.72
CA VAL A 232 5.14 14.78 -6.97
C VAL A 232 6.04 13.55 -7.12
N LEU A 233 6.55 13.27 -8.33
CA LEU A 233 7.44 12.13 -8.55
C LEU A 233 8.68 12.20 -7.68
N HIS A 234 9.38 13.33 -7.67
CA HIS A 234 10.60 13.51 -6.89
C HIS A 234 10.35 13.44 -5.40
N GLY A 235 9.23 14.00 -4.91
CA GLY A 235 8.85 13.91 -3.51
C GLY A 235 8.51 12.48 -3.08
N SER A 236 7.66 11.80 -3.85
CA SER A 236 7.24 10.42 -3.58
C SER A 236 8.39 9.43 -3.69
N LEU A 237 9.31 9.61 -4.65
CA LEU A 237 10.52 8.78 -4.78
C LEU A 237 11.50 9.00 -3.61
N GLY A 238 11.63 10.24 -3.12
CA GLY A 238 12.40 10.53 -1.92
C GLY A 238 11.82 9.87 -0.67
N MET A 239 10.50 9.86 -0.54
CA MET A 239 9.79 9.17 0.53
C MET A 239 9.92 7.65 0.44
N LEU A 240 9.82 7.09 -0.77
CA LEU A 240 10.05 5.67 -1.03
C LEU A 240 11.44 5.24 -0.60
N LYS A 241 12.47 6.03 -0.96
CA LYS A 241 13.84 5.79 -0.51
C LYS A 241 13.95 5.77 1.01
N ARG A 242 13.34 6.73 1.71
CA ARG A 242 13.37 6.78 3.18
C ARG A 242 12.65 5.58 3.80
N ALA A 243 11.44 5.28 3.32
CA ALA A 243 10.66 4.16 3.81
C ALA A 243 11.38 2.81 3.59
N ALA A 244 11.97 2.59 2.41
CA ALA A 244 12.78 1.41 2.13
C ALA A 244 14.02 1.33 3.03
N THR A 245 14.72 2.45 3.24
CA THR A 245 15.89 2.52 4.14
C THR A 245 15.53 2.16 5.58
N HIS A 246 14.37 2.63 6.04
CA HIS A 246 13.85 2.32 7.36
C HIS A 246 13.55 0.81 7.50
N VAL A 247 12.74 0.28 6.59
CA VAL A 247 12.23 -1.11 6.64
C VAL A 247 13.30 -2.15 6.35
N TYR A 248 14.09 -1.97 5.29
CA TYR A 248 15.04 -2.98 4.79
C TYR A 248 16.50 -2.64 5.08
N GLY A 249 16.81 -1.40 5.47
CA GLY A 249 18.19 -0.94 5.70
C GLY A 249 18.86 -0.43 4.44
N ALA A 250 19.71 0.59 4.61
CA ALA A 250 20.44 1.26 3.52
C ALA A 250 21.33 0.31 2.71
N ASP A 251 21.82 -0.76 3.35
CA ASP A 251 22.73 -1.74 2.78
C ASP A 251 22.01 -2.86 2.01
N SER A 252 20.69 -3.00 2.12
CA SER A 252 19.95 -4.01 1.37
C SER A 252 19.94 -3.73 -0.14
N ALA A 253 20.05 -4.78 -0.97
CA ALA A 253 20.06 -4.66 -2.43
C ALA A 253 18.81 -3.94 -2.98
N TYR A 254 17.64 -4.19 -2.36
CA TYR A 254 16.39 -3.50 -2.69
C TYR A 254 16.50 -1.98 -2.45
N THR A 255 16.99 -1.57 -1.27
CA THR A 255 17.13 -0.16 -0.92
C THR A 255 18.24 0.54 -1.73
N GLN A 256 19.34 -0.15 -2.02
CA GLN A 256 20.38 0.37 -2.91
C GLN A 256 19.84 0.62 -4.31
N SER A 257 18.99 -0.27 -4.83
CA SER A 257 18.33 -0.10 -6.13
C SER A 257 17.41 1.12 -6.16
N ILE A 258 16.58 1.31 -5.13
CA ILE A 258 15.74 2.50 -4.97
C ILE A 258 16.60 3.76 -4.84
N SER A 259 17.68 3.71 -4.06
CA SER A 259 18.59 4.85 -3.86
C SER A 259 19.29 5.25 -5.16
N ASN A 260 19.69 4.29 -5.98
CA ASN A 260 20.26 4.53 -7.30
C ASN A 260 19.24 5.15 -8.25
N TRP A 261 17.99 4.66 -8.25
CA TRP A 261 16.91 5.24 -9.03
C TRP A 261 16.64 6.70 -8.62
N TYR A 262 16.53 6.96 -7.32
CA TYR A 262 16.38 8.31 -6.77
C TYR A 262 17.50 9.24 -7.23
N SER A 263 18.77 8.83 -7.08
CA SER A 263 19.93 9.64 -7.48
C SER A 263 19.91 10.00 -8.97
N ARG A 264 19.49 9.07 -9.84
CA ARG A 264 19.35 9.34 -11.29
C ARG A 264 18.20 10.30 -11.58
N ALA A 265 17.05 10.10 -10.95
CA ALA A 265 15.86 10.94 -11.16
C ALA A 265 16.11 12.41 -10.74
N ILE A 266 16.77 12.62 -9.60
CA ILE A 266 17.09 13.98 -9.14
C ILE A 266 18.22 14.64 -9.95
N GLY A 267 19.05 13.87 -10.65
CA GLY A 267 20.12 14.41 -11.48
C GLY A 267 19.63 15.29 -12.63
N SER A 268 18.38 15.10 -13.06
CA SER A 268 17.68 15.92 -14.06
C SER A 268 16.73 16.96 -13.47
N ALA A 269 16.62 17.06 -12.14
CA ALA A 269 15.66 17.95 -11.49
C ALA A 269 16.12 19.42 -11.50
N GLN A 270 15.18 20.34 -11.69
CA GLN A 270 15.42 21.78 -11.54
C GLN A 270 15.14 22.22 -10.09
N PRO A 271 15.81 23.29 -9.60
CA PRO A 271 15.51 23.85 -8.29
C PRO A 271 14.04 24.30 -8.15
N PRO A 272 13.44 24.21 -6.94
CA PRO A 272 14.05 23.72 -5.70
C PRO A 272 14.20 22.20 -5.71
N LEU A 273 15.34 21.70 -5.23
CA LEU A 273 15.62 20.26 -5.21
C LEU A 273 15.00 19.58 -3.97
N PRO A 274 14.63 18.29 -4.07
CA PRO A 274 14.23 17.49 -2.92
C PRO A 274 15.21 17.62 -1.74
N GLY A 275 14.67 17.82 -0.54
CA GLY A 275 15.45 18.07 0.68
C GLY A 275 15.57 19.56 1.06
N ALA A 276 15.33 20.49 0.13
CA ALA A 276 15.25 21.92 0.45
C ALA A 276 13.88 22.28 1.07
N ARG A 277 13.85 23.20 2.05
CA ARG A 277 12.59 23.71 2.64
C ARG A 277 11.61 24.25 1.59
N ARG A 278 12.13 24.90 0.54
CA ARG A 278 11.31 25.40 -0.57
C ARG A 278 10.67 24.28 -1.40
N PHE A 279 11.32 23.12 -1.51
CA PHE A 279 10.76 21.99 -2.22
C PHE A 279 9.55 21.40 -1.48
N LEU A 280 9.54 21.40 -0.14
CA LEU A 280 8.39 20.95 0.64
C LEU A 280 7.11 21.68 0.24
N LEU A 281 7.17 23.01 0.14
CA LEU A 281 6.03 23.85 -0.25
C LEU A 281 5.56 23.57 -1.69
N VAL A 282 6.51 23.39 -2.61
CA VAL A 282 6.20 23.08 -4.01
C VAL A 282 5.56 21.69 -4.11
N TYR A 283 6.11 20.70 -3.41
CA TYR A 283 5.55 19.36 -3.34
C TYR A 283 4.13 19.37 -2.75
N GLU A 284 3.90 20.04 -1.62
CA GLU A 284 2.57 20.12 -0.99
C GLU A 284 1.53 20.68 -1.96
N ARG A 285 1.86 21.77 -2.66
CA ARG A 285 0.98 22.38 -3.65
C ARG A 285 0.73 21.48 -4.85
N SER A 286 1.78 20.84 -5.38
CA SER A 286 1.67 19.93 -6.53
C SER A 286 0.90 18.65 -6.17
N GLN A 287 1.15 18.08 -4.99
CA GLN A 287 0.41 16.93 -4.47
C GLN A 287 -1.06 17.27 -4.32
N ALA A 288 -1.42 18.38 -3.68
CA ALA A 288 -2.83 18.78 -3.53
C ALA A 288 -3.55 18.92 -4.90
N LYS A 289 -2.87 19.44 -5.93
CA LYS A 289 -3.42 19.47 -7.30
C LYS A 289 -3.63 18.06 -7.86
N MET A 290 -2.67 17.15 -7.66
CA MET A 290 -2.79 15.75 -8.08
C MET A 290 -3.90 14.99 -7.36
N LEU A 291 -4.06 15.20 -6.05
CA LEU A 291 -5.11 14.56 -5.26
C LEU A 291 -6.50 15.01 -5.72
N ARG A 292 -6.71 16.32 -5.91
CA ARG A 292 -7.96 16.84 -6.47
C ARG A 292 -8.27 16.29 -7.86
N TRP A 293 -7.27 16.19 -8.73
CA TRP A 293 -7.42 15.56 -10.06
C TRP A 293 -7.81 14.08 -9.97
N ALA A 294 -7.34 13.38 -8.94
CA ALA A 294 -7.69 11.99 -8.67
C ALA A 294 -9.00 11.81 -7.89
N GLY A 295 -9.66 12.90 -7.46
CA GLY A 295 -10.85 12.83 -6.62
C GLY A 295 -10.57 12.42 -5.16
N ILE A 296 -9.34 12.60 -4.70
CA ILE A 296 -8.88 12.25 -3.35
C ILE A 296 -8.81 13.52 -2.50
N GLU A 297 -9.26 13.45 -1.25
CA GLU A 297 -9.17 14.58 -0.31
C GLU A 297 -7.72 14.96 0.00
N ASP A 298 -7.44 16.26 0.05
CA ASP A 298 -6.10 16.80 0.32
C ASP A 298 -5.53 16.33 1.68
N SER A 299 -6.42 16.07 2.66
CA SER A 299 -6.10 15.55 4.00
C SER A 299 -5.40 14.17 3.97
N ARG A 300 -5.60 13.40 2.90
CA ARG A 300 -5.06 12.06 2.73
C ARG A 300 -3.66 12.06 2.14
N GLY A 301 -3.15 13.21 1.70
CA GLY A 301 -1.78 13.35 1.21
C GLY A 301 -0.73 12.92 2.22
N VAL A 302 0.52 12.92 1.78
CA VAL A 302 1.66 12.59 2.63
C VAL A 302 2.51 13.84 2.86
N SER A 303 2.99 14.01 4.09
CA SER A 303 3.98 15.03 4.41
C SER A 303 5.39 14.53 4.10
N LEU A 304 6.22 15.39 3.49
CA LEU A 304 7.65 15.12 3.32
C LEU A 304 8.49 15.50 4.53
N SER A 305 7.88 16.00 5.62
CA SER A 305 8.58 16.42 6.84
C SER A 305 9.53 15.33 7.36
N THR A 306 10.70 15.80 7.79
CA THR A 306 11.86 15.04 8.27
C THR A 306 11.57 14.23 9.52
#